data_AF-A0A4Q2SEK3-F1
#
_entry.id   AF-A0A4Q2SEK3-F1
#
_cell.length_a   1.000
_cell.length_b   1.000
_cell.length_c   1.000
_cell.angle_alpha   90.00
_cell.angle_beta   90.00
_cell.angle_gamma   90.00
#
_symmetry.space_group_name_H-M   'P 1'
#
loop_
_entity.id
_entity.type
_entity.pdbx_description
1 polymer ?
#
loop_
_entity_poly.entity_id
_entity_poly.type
_entity_poly.pdbx_seq_one_letter_code
_entity_poly.pdbx_strand_id
1 'polypeptide(L)'
;MAGEVVSAQRSRTTWVLAAIVCLQVAVPVWATWEGVPHKFGFHMFTGYDPLDVQVVDGDGSLVDVELSRWIVVPREDIDWTVRLPPLICADVAEAATVTVRQWGTDRKQSC
;
A
#
# COMPACT_ATOMS: atom_id res chain seq x y z
N MET A 1 -54.02 14.48 20.98
CA MET A 1 -53.44 13.16 20.67
C MET A 1 -52.72 13.10 19.31
N ALA A 2 -53.01 13.94 18.31
CA ALA A 2 -52.29 13.92 17.01
C ALA A 2 -50.89 14.59 17.03
N GLY A 3 -50.62 15.52 17.95
CA GLY A 3 -49.35 16.27 18.02
C GLY A 3 -48.15 15.47 18.56
N GLU A 4 -48.36 14.52 19.46
CA GLU A 4 -47.29 13.67 20.02
C GLU A 4 -46.77 12.63 19.01
N VAL A 5 -47.65 12.14 18.14
CA VAL A 5 -47.29 11.12 17.13
C VAL A 5 -46.37 11.73 16.07
N VAL A 6 -46.62 12.98 15.67
CA VAL A 6 -45.80 13.70 14.68
C VAL A 6 -44.42 14.07 15.24
N SER A 7 -44.32 14.42 16.52
CA SER A 7 -43.02 14.74 17.15
C SER A 7 -42.16 13.49 17.36
N ALA A 8 -42.76 12.37 17.76
CA ALA A 8 -42.08 11.09 17.94
C ALA A 8 -41.62 10.47 16.61
N GLN A 9 -42.38 10.68 15.53
CA GLN A 9 -41.99 10.23 14.19
C GLN A 9 -40.83 11.07 13.63
N ARG A 10 -40.85 12.39 13.84
CA ARG A 10 -39.75 13.29 13.45
C ARG A 10 -38.47 13.01 14.25
N SER A 11 -38.57 12.70 15.53
CA SER A 11 -37.39 12.36 16.35
C SER A 11 -36.76 11.03 15.92
N ARG A 12 -37.57 10.01 15.64
CA ARG A 12 -37.09 8.71 15.15
C ARG A 12 -36.37 8.82 13.81
N THR A 13 -36.92 9.56 12.84
CA THR A 13 -36.25 9.76 11.55
C THR A 13 -34.92 10.50 11.69
N THR A 14 -34.86 11.53 12.52
CA THR A 14 -33.61 12.26 12.79
C THR A 14 -32.54 11.36 13.41
N TRP A 15 -32.90 10.51 14.37
CA TRP A 15 -31.96 9.56 14.98
C TRP A 15 -31.47 8.51 14.00
N VAL A 16 -32.33 7.98 13.13
CA VAL A 16 -31.94 7.04 12.07
C VAL A 16 -30.97 7.69 11.09
N LEU A 17 -31.24 8.92 10.64
CA LEU A 17 -30.34 9.66 9.76
C LEU A 17 -28.99 9.94 10.42
N ALA A 18 -28.99 10.37 11.68
CA ALA A 18 -27.77 10.59 12.44
C ALA A 18 -26.95 9.30 12.54
N ALA A 19 -27.59 8.16 12.81
CA ALA A 19 -26.91 6.87 12.85
C ALA A 19 -26.27 6.50 11.50
N ILE A 20 -26.98 6.72 10.38
CA ILE A 20 -26.45 6.45 9.02
C ILE A 20 -25.23 7.32 8.74
N VAL A 21 -25.29 8.62 9.05
CA VAL A 21 -24.16 9.54 8.86
C VAL A 21 -22.97 9.12 9.72
N CYS A 22 -23.20 8.77 10.98
CA CYS A 22 -22.15 8.26 11.86
C CYS A 22 -21.51 6.98 11.29
N LEU A 23 -22.31 6.05 10.76
CA LEU A 23 -21.82 4.82 10.12
C LEU A 23 -20.97 5.10 8.87
N GLN A 24 -21.38 6.08 8.05
CA GLN A 24 -20.61 6.47 6.86
C GLN A 24 -19.23 7.04 7.18
N VAL A 25 -19.02 7.59 8.38
CA VAL A 25 -17.72 8.08 8.84
C VAL A 25 -16.96 7.00 9.63
N ALA A 26 -17.63 6.28 10.53
CA ALA A 26 -16.99 5.30 11.41
C ALA A 26 -16.40 4.11 10.63
N VAL A 27 -17.11 3.63 9.59
CA VAL A 27 -16.66 2.46 8.81
C VAL A 27 -15.35 2.74 8.07
N PRO A 28 -15.19 3.83 7.29
CA PRO A 28 -13.91 4.16 6.67
C PRO A 28 -12.80 4.41 7.68
N VAL A 29 -13.08 5.16 8.76
CA VAL A 29 -12.08 5.45 9.80
C VAL A 29 -11.53 4.16 10.39
N TRP A 30 -12.41 3.22 10.75
CA TRP A 30 -12.01 1.91 11.25
C TRP A 30 -11.22 1.11 10.21
N ALA A 31 -11.69 1.05 8.96
CA ALA A 31 -11.03 0.33 7.87
C ALA A 31 -9.63 0.86 7.56
N THR A 32 -9.37 2.15 7.81
CA THR A 32 -8.06 2.78 7.57
C THR A 32 -7.13 2.77 8.79
N TRP A 33 -7.61 2.38 9.97
CA TRP A 33 -6.84 2.46 11.22
C TRP A 33 -5.70 1.43 11.30
N GLU A 34 -5.82 0.29 10.60
CA GLU A 34 -4.83 -0.81 10.63
C GLU A 34 -3.73 -0.69 9.55
N GLY A 35 -3.62 0.45 8.87
CA GLY A 35 -2.37 0.87 8.21
C GLY A 35 -2.00 0.18 6.89
N VAL A 36 -2.82 -0.73 6.36
CA VAL A 36 -2.63 -1.25 4.99
C VAL A 36 -3.74 -0.69 4.10
N PRO A 37 -3.43 0.20 3.13
CA PRO A 37 -4.40 0.66 2.16
C PRO A 37 -5.03 -0.55 1.46
N HIS A 38 -6.30 -0.82 1.75
CA HIS A 38 -7.03 -1.87 1.04
C HIS A 38 -7.17 -1.46 -0.42
N LYS A 39 -6.89 -2.42 -1.32
CA LYS A 39 -6.96 -2.30 -2.78
C LYS A 39 -8.40 -2.07 -3.25
N PHE A 40 -8.97 -0.89 -2.99
CA PHE A 40 -10.22 -0.50 -3.63
C PHE A 40 -9.90 -0.03 -5.05
N GLY A 41 -10.46 -0.77 -6.02
CA GLY A 41 -10.07 -0.75 -7.41
C GLY A 41 -10.12 0.61 -8.10
N PHE A 42 -9.41 0.62 -9.24
CA PHE A 42 -9.19 1.72 -10.19
C PHE A 42 -8.15 2.76 -9.76
N HIS A 43 -6.89 2.38 -9.91
CA HIS A 43 -5.75 3.23 -10.29
C HIS A 43 -5.87 4.72 -9.92
N MET A 44 -5.58 5.06 -8.67
CA MET A 44 -5.24 6.43 -8.30
C MET A 44 -4.05 6.45 -7.33
N PHE A 45 -2.93 5.87 -7.76
CA PHE A 45 -1.62 6.11 -7.15
C PHE A 45 -0.69 6.72 -8.20
N THR A 46 -1.02 7.93 -8.67
CA THR A 46 -0.07 8.74 -9.44
C THR A 46 0.94 9.34 -8.45
N GLY A 47 2.18 8.85 -8.47
CA GLY A 47 3.29 9.40 -7.67
C GLY A 47 3.80 8.53 -6.52
N TYR A 48 3.29 7.30 -6.35
CA TYR A 48 3.93 6.31 -5.49
C TYR A 48 4.79 5.42 -6.38
N ASP A 49 6.13 5.52 -6.28
CA ASP A 49 6.99 4.52 -6.92
C ASP A 49 6.70 3.19 -6.24
N PRO A 50 6.08 2.22 -6.94
CA PRO A 50 5.63 0.97 -6.32
C PRO A 50 6.81 0.09 -5.89
N LEU A 51 8.03 0.46 -6.28
CA LEU A 51 9.23 -0.33 -6.14
C LEU A 51 10.45 0.58 -5.99
N ASP A 52 11.14 0.47 -4.86
CA ASP A 52 12.44 1.08 -4.60
C ASP A 52 13.47 -0.04 -4.41
N VAL A 53 14.64 0.09 -5.04
CA VAL A 53 15.68 -0.94 -5.06
C VAL A 53 17.02 -0.29 -4.77
N GLN A 54 17.68 -0.76 -3.73
CA GLN A 54 19.04 -0.35 -3.38
C GLN A 54 19.96 -1.55 -3.41
N VAL A 55 21.07 -1.41 -4.11
CA VAL A 55 22.13 -2.41 -4.19
C VAL A 55 23.36 -1.82 -3.53
N VAL A 56 23.95 -2.57 -2.61
CA VAL A 56 25.16 -2.22 -1.89
C VAL A 56 26.22 -3.26 -2.20
N ASP A 57 27.42 -2.81 -2.54
CA ASP A 57 28.57 -3.68 -2.79
C ASP A 57 29.26 -4.16 -1.49
N GLY A 58 30.31 -4.98 -1.64
CA GLY A 58 31.09 -5.50 -0.52
C GLY A 58 31.83 -4.44 0.29
N ASP A 59 32.06 -3.25 -0.29
CA ASP A 59 32.73 -2.12 0.35
C ASP A 59 31.73 -1.17 1.03
N GLY A 60 30.43 -1.44 0.93
CA GLY A 60 29.36 -0.64 1.50
C GLY A 60 28.93 0.55 0.64
N SER A 61 29.39 0.63 -0.61
CA SER A 61 28.99 1.68 -1.55
C SER A 61 27.72 1.31 -2.30
N LEU A 62 26.94 2.32 -2.69
CA LEU A 62 25.75 2.12 -3.51
C LEU A 62 26.15 1.83 -4.96
N VAL A 63 25.61 0.74 -5.50
CA VAL A 63 25.77 0.36 -6.91
C VAL A 63 24.55 0.88 -7.66
N ASP A 64 24.78 1.72 -8.66
CA ASP A 64 23.71 2.17 -9.55
C ASP A 64 23.35 1.04 -10.52
N VAL A 65 22.10 0.57 -10.45
CA VAL A 65 21.61 -0.54 -11.27
C VAL A 65 20.43 -0.09 -12.11
N GLU A 66 20.50 -0.42 -13.40
CA GLU A 66 19.42 -0.10 -14.32
C GLU A 66 18.31 -1.14 -14.20
N LEU A 67 17.24 -0.80 -13.47
CA LEU A 67 16.11 -1.70 -13.21
C LEU A 67 15.40 -2.22 -14.48
N SER A 68 15.53 -1.47 -15.59
CA SER A 68 15.03 -1.84 -16.91
C SER A 68 15.54 -3.20 -17.41
N ARG A 69 16.67 -3.69 -16.87
CA ARG A 69 17.25 -5.01 -17.19
C ARG A 69 16.40 -6.18 -16.73
N TRP A 70 15.65 -6.02 -15.64
CA TRP A 70 14.79 -7.08 -15.09
C TRP A 70 13.31 -6.75 -15.20
N ILE A 71 12.96 -5.46 -15.25
CA ILE A 71 11.58 -4.98 -15.21
C ILE A 71 11.35 -3.98 -16.34
N VAL A 72 10.53 -4.36 -17.32
CA VAL A 72 10.07 -3.43 -18.37
C VAL A 72 9.01 -2.48 -17.80
N VAL A 73 8.07 -3.01 -17.02
CA VAL A 73 7.04 -2.24 -16.31
C VAL A 73 6.80 -2.88 -14.94
N PRO A 74 6.96 -2.14 -13.82
CA PRO A 74 6.74 -2.68 -12.49
C PRO A 74 5.24 -2.94 -12.30
N ARG A 75 4.86 -4.21 -12.34
CA ARG A 75 3.46 -4.60 -12.11
C ARG A 75 3.15 -4.76 -10.63
N GLU A 76 1.93 -4.38 -10.25
CA GLU A 76 1.51 -4.36 -8.86
C GLU A 76 1.02 -5.72 -8.31
N ASP A 77 0.77 -6.67 -9.19
CA ASP A 77 0.33 -8.02 -8.87
C ASP A 77 1.51 -8.97 -8.59
N ILE A 78 2.74 -8.54 -8.88
CA ILE A 78 3.96 -9.31 -8.65
C ILE A 78 4.61 -8.85 -7.35
N ASP A 79 4.90 -9.82 -6.47
CA ASP A 79 5.79 -9.61 -5.34
C ASP A 79 7.25 -9.53 -5.82
N TRP A 80 7.73 -8.31 -6.00
CA TRP A 80 9.10 -8.03 -6.41
C TRP A 80 10.07 -8.16 -5.25
N THR A 81 9.61 -7.99 -4.01
CA THR A 81 10.47 -8.16 -2.82
C THR A 81 11.06 -9.57 -2.75
N VAL A 82 10.36 -10.56 -3.27
CA VAL A 82 10.82 -11.96 -3.33
C VAL A 82 11.56 -12.27 -4.64
N ARG A 83 11.08 -11.75 -5.76
CA ARG A 83 11.60 -12.14 -7.09
C ARG A 83 12.87 -11.41 -7.49
N LEU A 84 13.00 -10.13 -7.17
CA LEU A 84 14.07 -9.29 -7.68
C LEU A 84 15.44 -9.54 -7.03
N PRO A 85 15.54 -9.68 -5.69
CA PRO A 85 16.85 -9.85 -5.06
C PRO A 85 17.70 -11.01 -5.60
N PRO A 86 17.18 -12.25 -5.79
CA PRO A 86 18.00 -13.32 -6.34
C PRO A 86 18.41 -13.09 -7.80
N LEU A 87 17.62 -12.36 -8.59
CA LEU A 87 17.98 -12.01 -9.97
C LEU A 87 19.12 -10.99 -10.01
N ILE A 88 19.07 -9.99 -9.14
CA ILE A 88 20.13 -8.97 -9.04
C ILE A 88 21.42 -9.61 -8.50
N CYS A 89 21.33 -10.44 -7.46
CA CYS A 89 22.50 -11.16 -6.91
C CYS A 89 23.17 -12.08 -7.95
N ALA A 90 22.42 -12.62 -8.91
CA ALA A 90 22.96 -13.50 -9.94
C ALA A 90 23.64 -12.74 -11.09
N ASP A 91 23.20 -11.51 -11.36
CA ASP A 91 23.64 -10.72 -12.52
C ASP A 91 24.70 -9.66 -12.16
N VAL A 92 24.64 -9.10 -10.94
CA VAL A 92 25.55 -8.06 -10.46
C VAL A 92 26.58 -8.69 -9.53
N ALA A 93 27.75 -9.03 -10.07
CA ALA A 93 28.79 -9.75 -9.34
C ALA A 93 29.34 -9.01 -8.12
N GLU A 94 29.35 -7.68 -8.13
CA GLU A 94 29.80 -6.85 -7.00
C GLU A 94 28.73 -6.62 -5.93
N ALA A 95 27.48 -7.03 -6.15
CA ALA A 95 26.42 -6.86 -5.16
C ALA A 95 26.68 -7.74 -3.93
N ALA A 96 26.72 -7.14 -2.74
CA ALA A 96 26.79 -7.86 -1.46
C ALA A 96 25.44 -7.85 -0.74
N THR A 97 24.63 -6.81 -0.95
CA THR A 97 23.29 -6.73 -0.37
C THR A 97 22.34 -6.03 -1.32
N VAL A 98 21.18 -6.64 -1.54
CA VAL A 98 20.07 -6.07 -2.29
C VAL A 98 18.90 -5.83 -1.34
N THR A 99 18.41 -4.60 -1.32
CA THR A 99 17.22 -4.18 -0.55
C THR A 99 16.13 -3.79 -1.53
N VAL A 100 14.96 -4.41 -1.42
CA VAL A 100 13.82 -4.15 -2.29
C VAL A 100 12.63 -3.78 -1.43
N ARG A 101 12.06 -2.60 -1.70
CA ARG A 101 10.91 -2.06 -0.98
C ARG A 101 9.72 -1.90 -1.91
N GLN A 102 8.58 -2.44 -1.51
CA GLN A 102 7.34 -2.43 -2.29
C GLN A 102 6.13 -2.29 -1.36
N TRP A 103 5.35 -1.22 -1.52
CA TRP A 103 4.19 -0.85 -0.70
C TRP A 103 4.40 -1.02 0.82
N GLY A 104 5.52 -0.53 1.34
CA GLY A 104 5.84 -0.60 2.77
C GLY A 104 6.38 -1.95 3.24
N THR A 105 6.40 -2.98 2.39
CA THR A 105 7.15 -4.21 2.64
C THR A 105 8.60 -3.99 2.22
N ASP A 106 9.54 -4.27 3.12
CA ASP A 106 10.97 -4.22 2.85
C ASP A 106 11.56 -5.62 2.95
N ARG A 107 12.36 -6.00 1.97
CA ARG A 107 13.13 -7.24 1.97
C ARG A 107 14.58 -6.96 1.61
N LYS A 108 15.45 -7.30 2.57
CA LYS A 108 16.89 -7.31 2.41
C LYS A 108 17.39 -8.74 2.17
N GLN A 109 18.24 -8.91 1.17
CA GLN A 109 18.90 -10.18 0.86
C GLN A 109 20.40 -9.96 0.69
N SER A 110 21.19 -10.78 1.36
CA SER A 110 22.62 -10.89 1.09
C SER A 110 22.84 -11.73 -0.15
N CYS A 111 23.70 -11.22 -1.02
CA CYS A 111 24.42 -12.02 -2.00
C CYS A 111 25.75 -12.43 -1.33
#